data_AF-A0A7V7CWT2-F1
#
_entry.id   AF-A0A7V7CWT2-F1
#
_cell.length_a   1.000
_cell.length_b   1.000
_cell.length_c   1.000
_cell.angle_alpha   90.00
_cell.angle_beta   90.00
_cell.angle_gamma   90.00
#
_symmetry.space_group_name_H-M   'P 1'
#
loop_
_entity.id
_entity.type
_entity.pdbx_description
1 polymer ?
#
loop_
_entity_poly.entity_id
_entity_poly.type
_entity_poly.pdbx_seq_one_letter_code
_entity_poly.pdbx_strand_id
1 'polypeptide(L)'
;MAAAGQAQDAWPALGIIAGGGSLPARLAAAAQSQGRRVFVLALQGHADAAALEAVPQEWIRLGEAGRAIALLRKAGVREVVMAGPVRRPALSELYPDWRTLRFFARLGFKALGDDGLLKAVIGELESEGFCVIGAQSVLGDLLARPGVWGKYSPDLQAKADIEHGLRVALGLGALDIGQSVVVQQGIVLGVEAIEGTDALIERCGRLARQGAGGVLVKIAKPGQEKRVDLPTIGTTTIQNLAKAGLRGIAVEAGATLVVEEDAVVAAADTAGLFVIGLDKAAE
;
A
#
# COMPACT_ATOMS: atom_id res chain seq x y z
N MET A 1 16.26 43.42 -21.89
CA MET A 1 15.63 42.99 -20.62
C MET A 1 15.33 41.51 -20.75
N ALA A 2 16.24 40.68 -20.24
CA ALA A 2 16.18 39.23 -20.35
C ALA A 2 15.53 38.61 -19.11
N ALA A 3 14.90 37.46 -19.33
CA ALA A 3 14.55 36.39 -18.38
C ALA A 3 13.37 36.64 -17.42
N ALA A 4 12.17 36.31 -17.89
CA ALA A 4 11.01 35.93 -17.05
C ALA A 4 10.46 34.55 -17.47
N GLY A 5 11.35 33.60 -17.74
CA GLY A 5 10.94 32.25 -18.13
C GLY A 5 12.04 31.25 -17.84
N GLN A 6 12.06 30.70 -16.62
CA GLN A 6 12.82 29.50 -16.23
C GLN A 6 12.58 29.07 -14.77
N ALA A 7 11.34 29.12 -14.27
CA ALA A 7 11.00 28.61 -12.93
C ALA A 7 9.96 27.48 -12.91
N GLN A 8 9.49 27.01 -14.08
CA GLN A 8 8.42 26.01 -14.17
C GLN A 8 8.89 24.55 -14.19
N ASP A 9 10.20 24.30 -14.31
CA ASP A 9 10.77 22.96 -14.54
C ASP A 9 11.65 22.46 -13.38
N ALA A 10 11.31 22.80 -12.13
CA ALA A 10 12.08 22.25 -11.01
C ALA A 10 11.83 20.74 -10.82
N TRP A 11 10.65 20.23 -11.20
CA TRP A 11 10.27 18.83 -10.98
C TRP A 11 9.50 18.26 -12.19
N PRO A 12 9.86 17.06 -12.69
CA PRO A 12 9.09 16.39 -13.74
C PRO A 12 7.63 16.18 -13.32
N ALA A 13 6.68 16.34 -14.25
CA ALA A 13 5.26 16.13 -13.95
C ALA A 13 5.01 14.71 -13.41
N LEU A 14 4.27 14.63 -12.31
CA LEU A 14 3.91 13.39 -11.63
C LEU A 14 2.61 12.83 -12.21
N GLY A 15 2.67 11.60 -12.72
CA GLY A 15 1.49 10.79 -13.02
C GLY A 15 1.09 9.98 -11.80
N ILE A 16 -0.18 10.03 -11.40
CA ILE A 16 -0.72 9.18 -10.34
C ILE A 16 -1.67 8.18 -10.97
N ILE A 17 -1.35 6.89 -10.93
CA ILE A 17 -2.31 5.82 -11.26
C ILE A 17 -3.08 5.52 -9.98
N ALA A 18 -4.33 5.97 -9.93
CA ALA A 18 -5.15 6.00 -8.73
C ALA A 18 -6.10 4.79 -8.66
N GLY A 19 -5.90 3.96 -7.63
CA GLY A 19 -6.90 3.04 -7.08
C GLY A 19 -7.76 3.71 -6.01
N GLY A 20 -8.31 2.93 -5.10
CA GLY A 20 -9.22 3.42 -4.05
C GLY A 20 -8.55 4.15 -2.88
N GLY A 21 -9.37 4.56 -1.92
CA GLY A 21 -8.91 5.19 -0.67
C GLY A 21 -8.40 6.63 -0.85
N SER A 22 -7.88 7.20 0.25
CA SER A 22 -7.47 8.61 0.31
C SER A 22 -6.05 8.89 -0.19
N LEU A 23 -5.20 7.86 -0.32
CA LEU A 23 -3.78 8.02 -0.66
C LEU A 23 -3.53 8.74 -2.00
N PRO A 24 -4.25 8.44 -3.10
CA PRO A 24 -4.05 9.15 -4.37
C PRO A 24 -4.29 10.66 -4.27
N ALA A 25 -5.37 11.06 -3.61
CA ALA A 25 -5.70 12.48 -3.41
C ALA A 25 -4.66 13.18 -2.53
N ARG A 26 -4.17 12.51 -1.47
CA ARG A 26 -3.11 13.04 -0.61
C ARG A 26 -1.79 13.23 -1.36
N LEU A 27 -1.42 12.28 -2.22
CA LEU A 27 -0.25 12.39 -3.09
C LEU A 27 -0.38 13.57 -4.06
N ALA A 28 -1.55 13.74 -4.67
CA ALA A 28 -1.82 14.86 -5.56
C ALA A 28 -1.67 16.20 -4.82
N ALA A 29 -2.30 16.34 -3.66
CA ALA A 29 -2.24 17.56 -2.85
C ALA A 29 -0.80 17.89 -2.40
N ALA A 30 -0.03 16.89 -1.97
CA ALA A 30 1.36 17.09 -1.55
C ALA A 30 2.29 17.45 -2.70
N ALA A 31 2.14 16.81 -3.86
CA ALA A 31 2.90 17.17 -5.05
C ALA A 31 2.55 18.61 -5.50
N GLN A 32 1.26 18.97 -5.49
CA GLN A 32 0.82 20.33 -5.83
C GLN A 32 1.36 21.38 -4.85
N SER A 33 1.38 21.10 -3.54
CA SER A 33 1.93 22.04 -2.54
C SER A 33 3.44 22.25 -2.68
N GLN A 34 4.15 21.27 -3.26
CA GLN A 34 5.56 21.37 -3.65
C GLN A 34 5.76 22.07 -5.01
N GLY A 35 4.69 22.58 -5.64
CA GLY A 35 4.75 23.24 -6.95
C GLY A 35 4.89 22.27 -8.13
N ARG A 36 4.70 20.97 -7.90
CA ARG A 36 4.85 19.93 -8.92
C ARG A 36 3.55 19.78 -9.71
N ARG A 37 3.66 19.70 -11.04
CA ARG A 37 2.50 19.39 -11.90
C ARG A 37 2.05 17.95 -11.68
N VAL A 38 0.75 17.74 -11.53
CA VAL A 38 0.13 16.43 -11.29
C VAL A 38 -0.89 16.12 -12.38
N PHE A 39 -0.90 14.87 -12.82
CA PHE A 39 -1.93 14.31 -13.69
C PHE A 39 -2.38 12.96 -13.16
N VAL A 40 -3.67 12.78 -12.96
CA VAL A 40 -4.23 11.55 -12.38
C VAL A 40 -4.84 10.68 -13.48
N LEU A 41 -4.48 9.40 -13.47
CA LEU A 41 -5.19 8.35 -14.17
C LEU A 41 -6.04 7.58 -13.16
N ALA A 42 -7.33 7.88 -13.11
CA ALA A 42 -8.27 7.24 -12.19
C ALA A 42 -8.76 5.90 -12.77
N LEU A 43 -8.57 4.82 -12.00
CA LEU A 43 -9.04 3.49 -12.37
C LEU A 43 -10.55 3.37 -12.10
N GLN A 44 -11.32 3.17 -13.16
CA GLN A 44 -12.77 2.98 -13.06
C GLN A 44 -13.13 1.79 -12.16
N GLY A 45 -14.16 1.96 -11.34
CA GLY A 45 -14.62 0.97 -10.36
C GLY A 45 -13.71 0.82 -9.13
N HIS A 46 -12.66 1.63 -9.01
CA HIS A 46 -11.68 1.56 -7.93
C HIS A 46 -11.44 2.92 -7.28
N ALA A 47 -11.11 3.93 -8.09
CA ALA A 47 -10.80 5.26 -7.60
C ALA A 47 -12.03 5.99 -7.05
N ASP A 48 -11.81 6.80 -6.01
CA ASP A 48 -12.83 7.66 -5.44
C ASP A 48 -12.96 8.95 -6.25
N ALA A 49 -14.07 9.10 -6.96
CA ALA A 49 -14.33 10.26 -7.81
C ALA A 49 -14.41 11.57 -7.03
N ALA A 50 -14.99 11.55 -5.82
CA ALA A 50 -15.16 12.73 -5.00
C ALA A 50 -13.81 13.23 -4.47
N ALA A 51 -12.91 12.31 -4.13
CA ALA A 51 -11.57 12.64 -3.64
C ALA A 51 -10.65 13.26 -4.71
N LEU A 52 -10.96 13.06 -6.01
CA LEU A 52 -10.10 13.46 -7.13
C LEU A 52 -10.65 14.63 -7.95
N GLU A 53 -11.85 15.13 -7.65
CA GLU A 53 -12.53 16.18 -8.42
C GLU A 53 -11.69 17.45 -8.62
N ALA A 54 -10.88 17.81 -7.63
CA ALA A 54 -10.03 19.00 -7.64
C ALA A 54 -8.70 18.84 -8.42
N VAL A 55 -8.43 17.67 -8.99
CA VAL A 55 -7.15 17.35 -9.65
C VAL A 55 -7.37 17.06 -11.13
N PRO A 56 -6.52 17.55 -12.06
CA PRO A 56 -6.59 17.15 -13.45
C PRO A 56 -6.52 15.63 -13.59
N GLN A 57 -7.60 15.02 -14.09
CA GLN A 57 -7.75 13.57 -14.11
C GLN A 57 -8.36 13.07 -15.42
N GLU A 58 -8.00 11.85 -15.79
CA GLU A 58 -8.64 11.07 -16.84
C GLU A 58 -9.01 9.69 -16.30
N TRP A 59 -10.16 9.19 -16.72
CA TRP A 59 -10.67 7.89 -16.29
C TRP A 59 -10.34 6.80 -17.30
N ILE A 60 -9.73 5.73 -16.81
CA ILE A 60 -9.34 4.56 -17.60
C ILE A 60 -9.86 3.27 -16.99
N ARG A 61 -10.07 2.26 -17.82
CA ARG A 61 -10.40 0.90 -17.37
C ARG A 61 -9.13 0.06 -17.20
N LEU A 62 -9.22 -0.95 -16.33
CA LEU A 62 -8.20 -1.99 -16.29
C LEU A 62 -8.12 -2.68 -17.65
N GLY A 63 -6.93 -2.71 -18.24
CA GLY A 63 -6.69 -3.25 -19.58
C GLY A 63 -6.61 -2.22 -20.72
N GLU A 64 -6.72 -0.92 -20.42
CA GLU A 64 -6.49 0.17 -21.39
C GLU A 64 -5.05 0.72 -21.30
N ALA A 65 -4.03 -0.16 -21.26
CA ALA A 65 -2.64 0.24 -21.03
C ALA A 65 -2.10 1.20 -22.10
N GLY A 66 -2.44 0.99 -23.37
CA GLY A 66 -2.04 1.88 -24.47
C GLY A 66 -2.62 3.28 -24.33
N ARG A 67 -3.90 3.38 -23.94
CA ARG A 67 -4.55 4.67 -23.66
C ARG A 67 -3.91 5.36 -22.46
N ALA A 68 -3.64 4.63 -21.38
CA ALA A 68 -2.97 5.15 -20.19
C ALA A 68 -1.61 5.78 -20.54
N ILE A 69 -0.77 5.06 -21.29
CA ILE A 69 0.54 5.55 -21.75
C ILE A 69 0.40 6.81 -22.62
N ALA A 70 -0.55 6.82 -23.56
CA ALA A 70 -0.78 7.96 -24.44
C ALA A 70 -1.20 9.22 -23.65
N LEU A 71 -2.07 9.06 -22.65
CA LEU A 71 -2.51 10.14 -21.77
C LEU A 71 -1.37 10.69 -20.92
N LEU A 72 -0.56 9.81 -20.30
CA LEU A 72 0.61 10.22 -19.52
C LEU A 72 1.62 10.99 -20.38
N ARG A 73 1.89 10.53 -21.61
CA ARG A 73 2.77 11.24 -22.54
C ARG A 73 2.21 12.59 -22.94
N LYS A 74 0.91 12.67 -23.25
CA LYS A 74 0.23 13.93 -23.60
C LYS A 74 0.28 14.94 -22.45
N ALA A 75 0.19 14.47 -21.21
CA ALA A 75 0.34 15.30 -20.01
C ALA A 75 1.80 15.69 -19.69
N GLY A 76 2.78 15.17 -20.44
CA GLY A 76 4.20 15.42 -20.21
C GLY A 76 4.74 14.75 -18.94
N VAL A 77 4.08 13.69 -18.48
CA VAL A 77 4.52 12.90 -17.32
C VAL A 77 5.85 12.21 -17.60
N ARG A 78 6.71 12.16 -16.58
CA ARG A 78 7.97 11.40 -16.60
C ARG A 78 8.09 10.46 -15.42
N GLU A 79 7.59 10.86 -14.25
CA GLU A 79 7.54 10.00 -13.07
C GLU A 79 6.11 9.55 -12.80
N VAL A 80 5.94 8.28 -12.46
CA VAL A 80 4.65 7.67 -12.19
C VAL A 80 4.65 7.06 -10.79
N VAL A 81 3.62 7.35 -10.01
CA VAL A 81 3.34 6.67 -8.73
C VAL A 81 2.03 5.89 -8.87
N MET A 82 2.01 4.68 -8.36
CA MET A 82 0.79 3.88 -8.22
C MET A 82 0.32 3.96 -6.77
N ALA A 83 -0.96 4.27 -6.55
CA ALA A 83 -1.47 4.54 -5.22
C ALA A 83 -2.90 4.06 -5.02
N GLY A 84 -3.17 3.51 -3.85
CA GLY A 84 -4.50 3.03 -3.46
C GLY A 84 -4.76 1.58 -3.86
N PRO A 85 -5.62 0.85 -3.11
CA PRO A 85 -5.97 -0.53 -3.42
C PRO A 85 -6.67 -0.64 -4.77
N VAL A 86 -6.34 -1.71 -5.50
CA VAL A 86 -7.02 -2.13 -6.72
C VAL A 86 -7.49 -3.56 -6.49
N ARG A 87 -8.77 -3.83 -6.70
CA ARG A 87 -9.29 -5.19 -6.62
C ARG A 87 -8.75 -5.96 -7.81
N ARG A 88 -8.31 -7.19 -7.58
CA ARG A 88 -7.91 -8.08 -8.68
C ARG A 88 -9.10 -8.26 -9.63
N PRO A 89 -9.00 -7.81 -10.89
CA PRO A 89 -10.07 -8.00 -11.85
C PRO A 89 -10.15 -9.47 -12.24
N ALA A 90 -11.34 -9.97 -12.52
CA ALA A 90 -11.47 -11.23 -13.24
C ALA A 90 -10.85 -11.08 -14.64
N LEU A 91 -10.27 -12.14 -15.20
CA LEU A 91 -9.73 -12.09 -16.57
C LEU A 91 -10.77 -11.65 -17.61
N SER A 92 -12.06 -11.92 -17.35
CA SER A 92 -13.20 -11.48 -18.15
C SER A 92 -13.52 -9.99 -18.04
N GLU A 93 -13.05 -9.31 -16.98
CA GLU A 93 -13.23 -7.88 -16.77
C GLU A 93 -12.11 -7.06 -17.39
N LEU A 94 -10.99 -7.72 -17.74
CA LEU A 94 -9.96 -7.13 -18.58
C LEU A 94 -10.49 -7.13 -20.01
N TYR A 95 -10.79 -5.95 -20.54
CA TYR A 95 -11.04 -5.74 -21.97
C TYR A 95 -9.74 -5.21 -22.58
N PRO A 96 -8.78 -6.09 -22.94
CA PRO A 96 -7.44 -5.67 -23.30
C PRO A 96 -7.46 -4.92 -24.63
N ASP A 97 -6.84 -3.73 -24.65
CA ASP A 97 -6.43 -3.15 -25.93
C ASP A 97 -5.33 -4.00 -26.59
N TRP A 98 -5.04 -3.74 -27.87
CA TRP A 98 -4.01 -4.49 -28.63
C TRP A 98 -2.66 -4.53 -27.91
N ARG A 99 -2.33 -3.47 -27.17
CA ARG A 99 -1.09 -3.35 -26.43
C ARG A 99 -1.09 -4.25 -25.18
N THR A 100 -2.18 -4.22 -24.44
CA THR A 100 -2.44 -5.06 -23.26
C THR A 100 -2.45 -6.53 -23.65
N LEU A 101 -3.06 -6.88 -24.78
CA LEU A 101 -3.04 -8.24 -25.32
C LEU A 101 -1.61 -8.70 -25.62
N ARG A 102 -0.80 -7.85 -26.26
CA ARG A 102 0.62 -8.12 -26.53
C ARG A 102 1.45 -8.26 -25.25
N PHE A 103 1.16 -7.45 -24.23
CA PHE A 103 1.78 -7.54 -22.91
C PHE A 103 1.47 -8.87 -22.24
N PHE A 104 0.19 -9.25 -22.13
CA PHE A 104 -0.20 -10.55 -21.54
C PHE A 104 0.33 -11.75 -22.33
N ALA A 105 0.36 -11.66 -23.67
CA ALA A 105 0.95 -12.70 -24.51
C ALA A 105 2.46 -12.90 -24.24
N ARG A 106 3.18 -11.83 -23.84
CA ARG A 106 4.60 -11.89 -23.47
C ARG A 106 4.83 -12.40 -22.05
N LEU A 107 3.95 -12.07 -21.09
CA LEU A 107 4.06 -12.56 -19.71
C LEU A 107 3.88 -14.09 -19.63
N GLY A 108 3.03 -14.65 -20.48
CA GLY A 108 2.59 -16.04 -20.38
C GLY A 108 1.88 -16.33 -19.05
N PHE A 109 1.50 -17.59 -18.81
CA PHE A 109 0.89 -18.04 -17.55
C PHE A 109 1.82 -17.94 -16.31
N LYS A 110 2.99 -17.30 -16.41
CA LYS A 110 4.02 -17.25 -15.37
C LYS A 110 3.78 -16.19 -14.29
N ALA A 111 2.79 -15.31 -14.44
CA ALA A 111 2.44 -14.28 -13.45
C ALA A 111 1.19 -14.67 -12.63
N LEU A 112 1.21 -15.82 -11.96
CA LEU A 112 0.06 -16.30 -11.19
C LEU A 112 -0.10 -15.59 -9.83
N GLY A 113 0.97 -14.99 -9.31
CA GLY A 113 0.98 -14.20 -8.07
C GLY A 113 0.82 -12.69 -8.30
N ASP A 114 0.33 -11.98 -7.28
CA ASP A 114 0.03 -10.55 -7.35
C ASP A 114 1.31 -9.72 -7.58
N ASP A 115 2.42 -10.08 -6.92
CA ASP A 115 3.71 -9.41 -7.07
C ASP A 115 4.29 -9.54 -8.49
N GLY A 116 4.08 -10.69 -9.12
CA GLY A 116 4.55 -10.96 -10.48
C GLY A 116 3.85 -10.11 -11.52
N LEU A 117 2.52 -9.94 -11.38
CA LEU A 117 1.74 -9.07 -12.24
C LEU A 117 2.15 -7.61 -12.07
N LEU A 118 2.31 -7.16 -10.84
CA LEU A 118 2.64 -5.77 -10.55
C LEU A 118 4.04 -5.40 -11.07
N LYS A 119 5.05 -6.26 -10.85
CA LYS A 119 6.40 -6.07 -11.41
C LYS A 119 6.39 -5.99 -12.93
N ALA A 120 5.55 -6.78 -13.59
CA ALA A 120 5.44 -6.74 -15.03
C ALA A 120 4.83 -5.42 -15.53
N VAL A 121 3.79 -4.90 -14.85
CA VAL A 121 3.20 -3.59 -15.17
C VAL A 121 4.24 -2.48 -15.05
N ILE A 122 5.05 -2.51 -13.98
CA ILE A 122 6.16 -1.55 -13.79
C ILE A 122 7.15 -1.65 -14.93
N GLY A 123 7.59 -2.86 -15.28
CA GLY A 123 8.54 -3.07 -16.38
C GLY A 123 8.03 -2.54 -17.72
N GLU A 124 6.73 -2.68 -18.02
CA GLU A 124 6.14 -2.10 -19.25
C GLU A 124 6.17 -0.56 -19.20
N LEU A 125 5.80 0.06 -18.07
CA LEU A 125 5.87 1.52 -17.91
C LEU A 125 7.32 2.03 -18.07
N GLU A 126 8.28 1.36 -17.44
CA GLU A 126 9.70 1.71 -17.53
C GLU A 126 10.24 1.54 -18.96
N SER A 127 9.82 0.49 -19.67
CA SER A 127 10.19 0.28 -21.08
C SER A 127 9.67 1.38 -22.01
N GLU A 128 8.60 2.08 -21.61
CA GLU A 128 8.02 3.21 -22.34
C GLU A 128 8.65 4.57 -21.96
N GLY A 129 9.64 4.57 -21.07
CA GLY A 129 10.41 5.73 -20.65
C GLY A 129 9.85 6.48 -19.43
N PHE A 130 8.92 5.88 -18.68
CA PHE A 130 8.48 6.42 -17.40
C PHE A 130 9.41 5.95 -16.27
N CYS A 131 9.60 6.77 -15.26
CA CYS A 131 10.26 6.39 -14.02
C CYS A 131 9.19 6.07 -12.96
N VAL A 132 9.05 4.80 -12.58
CA VAL A 132 8.11 4.43 -11.50
C VAL A 132 8.77 4.71 -10.16
N ILE A 133 8.13 5.57 -9.36
CA ILE A 133 8.59 6.01 -8.05
C ILE A 133 7.62 5.56 -6.94
N GLY A 134 8.09 5.63 -5.70
CA GLY A 134 7.30 5.27 -4.53
C GLY A 134 6.43 6.40 -3.98
N ALA A 135 5.28 6.06 -3.39
CA ALA A 135 4.44 7.03 -2.67
C ALA A 135 5.25 7.76 -1.58
N GLN A 136 6.15 7.06 -0.91
CA GLN A 136 7.07 7.58 0.10
C GLN A 136 8.08 8.61 -0.44
N SER A 137 8.38 8.61 -1.74
CA SER A 137 9.27 9.64 -2.33
C SER A 137 8.54 10.95 -2.60
N VAL A 138 7.21 10.94 -2.60
CA VAL A 138 6.37 12.14 -2.76
C VAL A 138 5.93 12.66 -1.39
N LEU A 139 5.56 11.76 -0.49
CA LEU A 139 5.16 12.04 0.87
C LEU A 139 6.21 11.50 1.84
N GLY A 140 7.08 12.38 2.35
CA GLY A 140 8.23 12.00 3.19
C GLY A 140 7.86 11.30 4.51
N ASP A 141 6.71 11.63 5.09
CA ASP A 141 6.28 11.14 6.41
C ASP A 141 5.21 10.02 6.32
N LEU A 142 5.32 9.12 5.34
CA LEU A 142 4.38 7.99 5.21
C LEU A 142 4.89 6.67 5.80
N LEU A 143 6.19 6.54 6.02
CA LEU A 143 6.74 5.25 6.43
C LEU A 143 6.69 5.11 7.95
N ALA A 144 6.30 3.92 8.39
CA ALA A 144 6.32 3.55 9.80
C ALA A 144 7.69 3.82 10.42
N ARG A 145 7.72 4.60 11.51
CA ARG A 145 8.92 4.84 12.30
C ARG A 145 9.20 3.70 13.28
N PRO A 146 10.47 3.42 13.64
CA PRO A 146 10.79 2.39 14.62
C PRO A 146 10.29 2.77 16.02
N GLY A 147 10.08 1.75 16.85
CA GLY A 147 9.70 1.92 18.27
C GLY A 147 8.20 2.01 18.50
N VAL A 148 7.82 2.24 19.77
CA VAL A 148 6.43 2.32 20.21
C VAL A 148 5.82 3.66 19.86
N TRP A 149 4.57 3.64 19.38
CA TRP A 149 3.79 4.85 19.12
C TRP A 149 2.65 4.96 20.12
N GLY A 150 2.43 6.16 20.66
CA GLY A 150 1.40 6.41 21.66
C GLY A 150 1.79 5.97 23.08
N LYS A 151 0.78 5.69 23.91
CA LYS A 151 0.89 5.46 25.36
C LYS A 151 1.15 3.99 25.72
N TYR A 152 0.68 3.05 24.91
CA TYR A 152 0.70 1.63 25.24
C TYR A 152 1.90 0.93 24.61
N SER A 153 2.54 0.06 25.38
CA SER A 153 3.71 -0.72 24.94
C SER A 153 3.43 -2.22 25.05
N PRO A 154 4.04 -3.06 24.19
CA PRO A 154 3.90 -4.51 24.31
C PRO A 154 4.60 -5.02 25.58
N ASP A 155 3.90 -5.88 26.34
CA ASP A 155 4.48 -6.63 27.45
C ASP A 155 5.30 -7.84 26.96
N LEU A 156 5.83 -8.65 27.88
CA LEU A 156 6.65 -9.81 27.54
C LEU A 156 5.91 -10.85 26.67
N GLN A 157 4.63 -11.09 26.93
CA GLN A 157 3.84 -12.03 26.13
C GLN A 157 3.58 -11.48 24.72
N ALA A 158 3.24 -10.19 24.61
CA ALA A 158 3.05 -9.54 23.32
C ALA A 158 4.35 -9.53 22.51
N LYS A 159 5.51 -9.29 23.13
CA LYS A 159 6.82 -9.37 22.45
C LYS A 159 7.07 -10.78 21.90
N ALA A 160 6.81 -11.83 22.68
CA ALA A 160 6.93 -13.21 22.21
C ALA A 160 5.96 -13.53 21.05
N ASP A 161 4.73 -13.02 21.11
CA ASP A 161 3.74 -13.18 20.04
C ASP A 161 4.17 -12.43 18.76
N ILE A 162 4.76 -11.24 18.90
CA ILE A 162 5.34 -10.46 17.79
C ILE A 162 6.48 -11.24 17.11
N GLU A 163 7.44 -11.75 17.88
CA GLU A 163 8.57 -12.53 17.36
C GLU A 163 8.10 -13.79 16.62
N HIS A 164 7.10 -14.49 17.18
CA HIS A 164 6.49 -15.63 16.51
C HIS A 164 5.82 -15.20 15.20
N GLY A 165 4.99 -14.16 15.26
CA GLY A 165 4.27 -13.64 14.10
C GLY A 165 5.23 -13.19 12.99
N LEU A 166 6.36 -12.57 13.33
CA LEU A 166 7.37 -12.14 12.37
C LEU A 166 7.90 -13.33 11.55
N ARG A 167 8.27 -14.43 12.21
CA ARG A 167 8.74 -15.65 11.52
C ARG A 167 7.68 -16.24 10.59
N VAL A 168 6.42 -16.29 11.04
CA VAL A 168 5.31 -16.81 10.23
C VAL A 168 5.03 -15.91 9.03
N ALA A 169 4.95 -14.60 9.24
CA ALA A 169 4.68 -13.64 8.17
C ALA A 169 5.80 -13.62 7.12
N LEU A 170 7.06 -13.76 7.52
CA LEU A 170 8.18 -13.89 6.57
C LEU A 170 8.05 -15.16 5.72
N GLY A 171 7.66 -16.29 6.33
CA GLY A 171 7.41 -17.54 5.62
C GLY A 171 6.24 -17.44 4.62
N LEU A 172 5.13 -16.80 5.02
CA LEU A 172 3.98 -16.54 4.14
C LEU A 172 4.37 -15.65 2.96
N GLY A 173 5.12 -14.57 3.23
CA GLY A 173 5.56 -13.63 2.21
C GLY A 173 6.53 -14.27 1.21
N ALA A 174 7.42 -15.15 1.67
CA ALA A 174 8.34 -15.87 0.79
C ALA A 174 7.61 -16.81 -0.21
N LEU A 175 6.38 -17.22 0.12
CA LEU A 175 5.51 -18.04 -0.73
C LEU A 175 4.48 -17.21 -1.52
N ASP A 176 4.53 -15.87 -1.41
CA ASP A 176 3.55 -14.95 -2.01
C ASP A 176 2.08 -15.27 -1.62
N ILE A 177 1.86 -15.71 -0.37
CA ILE A 177 0.53 -16.05 0.14
C ILE A 177 -0.15 -14.82 0.76
N GLY A 178 0.59 -14.09 1.60
CA GLY A 178 0.07 -12.99 2.39
C GLY A 178 1.17 -12.36 3.22
N GLN A 179 0.84 -11.28 3.93
CA GLN A 179 1.82 -10.44 4.61
C GLN A 179 1.46 -10.12 6.07
N SER A 180 0.35 -10.68 6.57
CA SER A 180 -0.14 -10.47 7.92
C SER A 180 -0.47 -11.78 8.64
N VAL A 181 -0.30 -11.80 9.95
CA VAL A 181 -0.64 -12.91 10.84
C VAL A 181 -1.15 -12.39 12.18
N VAL A 182 -2.11 -13.07 12.78
CA VAL A 182 -2.55 -12.80 14.15
C VAL A 182 -2.09 -13.94 15.07
N VAL A 183 -1.34 -13.59 16.11
CA VAL A 183 -0.82 -14.52 17.13
C VAL A 183 -1.40 -14.15 18.49
N GLN A 184 -1.89 -15.12 19.23
CA GLN A 184 -2.36 -14.94 20.61
C GLN A 184 -1.74 -16.00 21.50
N GLN A 185 -0.96 -15.60 22.49
CA GLN A 185 -0.36 -16.48 23.50
C GLN A 185 0.43 -17.65 22.86
N GLY A 186 1.26 -17.32 21.87
CA GLY A 186 2.09 -18.26 21.11
C GLY A 186 1.36 -19.06 20.02
N ILE A 187 0.06 -18.84 19.80
CA ILE A 187 -0.74 -19.58 18.84
C ILE A 187 -1.16 -18.69 17.68
N VAL A 188 -0.90 -19.14 16.45
CA VAL A 188 -1.39 -18.49 15.24
C VAL A 188 -2.90 -18.69 15.15
N LEU A 189 -3.68 -17.62 15.32
CA LEU A 189 -5.13 -17.65 15.15
C LEU A 189 -5.53 -17.59 13.66
N GLY A 190 -4.72 -16.93 12.85
CA GLY A 190 -4.98 -16.80 11.43
C GLY A 190 -3.81 -16.16 10.69
N VAL A 191 -3.70 -16.54 9.42
CA VAL A 191 -2.77 -15.99 8.43
C VAL A 191 -3.59 -15.30 7.34
N GLU A 192 -3.08 -14.19 6.81
CA GLU A 192 -3.67 -13.49 5.66
C GLU A 192 -3.46 -14.31 4.39
N ALA A 193 -4.47 -14.35 3.53
CA ALA A 193 -4.36 -14.74 2.14
C ALA A 193 -5.21 -13.78 1.28
N ILE A 194 -5.95 -14.32 0.31
CA ILE A 194 -6.75 -13.53 -0.64
C ILE A 194 -7.88 -12.71 0.02
N GLU A 195 -8.27 -13.01 1.25
CA GLU A 195 -9.32 -12.26 1.95
C GLU A 195 -8.88 -10.85 2.39
N GLY A 196 -7.57 -10.64 2.52
CA GLY A 196 -6.99 -9.39 3.00
C GLY A 196 -7.05 -9.19 4.52
N THR A 197 -6.32 -8.18 4.98
CA THR A 197 -6.06 -7.96 6.41
C THR A 197 -7.33 -7.71 7.23
N ASP A 198 -8.31 -6.97 6.71
CA ASP A 198 -9.53 -6.64 7.46
C ASP A 198 -10.38 -7.89 7.76
N ALA A 199 -10.55 -8.76 6.76
CA ALA A 199 -11.26 -10.02 6.92
C ALA A 199 -10.51 -11.01 7.83
N LEU A 200 -9.16 -10.99 7.79
CA LEU A 200 -8.33 -11.72 8.74
C LEU A 200 -8.60 -11.27 10.19
N ILE A 201 -8.56 -9.96 10.45
CA ILE A 201 -8.78 -9.40 11.79
C ILE A 201 -10.16 -9.82 12.31
N GLU A 202 -11.19 -9.65 11.49
CA GLU A 202 -12.56 -10.02 11.85
C GLU A 202 -12.69 -11.53 12.16
N ARG A 203 -12.10 -12.38 11.31
CA ARG A 203 -12.08 -13.83 11.51
C ARG A 203 -11.38 -14.21 12.80
N CYS A 204 -10.23 -13.60 13.10
CA CYS A 204 -9.47 -13.88 14.32
C CYS A 204 -10.19 -13.45 15.59
N GLY A 205 -11.00 -12.37 15.55
CA GLY A 205 -11.84 -11.99 16.69
C GLY A 205 -12.82 -13.10 17.11
N ARG A 206 -13.32 -13.90 16.16
CA ARG A 206 -14.22 -15.04 16.43
C ARG A 206 -13.47 -16.30 16.91
N LEU A 207 -12.16 -16.34 16.73
CA LEU A 207 -11.27 -17.44 17.14
C LEU A 207 -10.51 -17.11 18.43
N ALA A 208 -10.75 -15.93 19.00
CA ALA A 208 -10.05 -15.44 20.18
C ALA A 208 -10.25 -16.38 21.37
N ARG A 209 -9.17 -16.54 22.14
CA ARG A 209 -9.13 -17.37 23.34
C ARG A 209 -9.25 -16.50 24.59
N GLN A 210 -9.60 -17.13 25.71
CA GLN A 210 -9.57 -16.50 27.03
C GLN A 210 -8.15 -15.99 27.36
N GLY A 211 -8.05 -14.79 27.93
CA GLY A 211 -6.78 -14.19 28.33
C GLY A 211 -6.46 -12.90 27.56
N ALA A 212 -5.18 -12.56 27.47
CA ALA A 212 -4.72 -11.38 26.74
C ALA A 212 -5.01 -11.53 25.24
N GLY A 213 -5.47 -10.44 24.60
CA GLY A 213 -5.81 -10.42 23.17
C GLY A 213 -4.63 -10.75 22.25
N GLY A 214 -4.91 -11.09 20.99
CA GLY A 214 -3.87 -11.36 20.01
C GLY A 214 -3.17 -10.11 19.49
N VAL A 215 -2.01 -10.29 18.87
CA VAL A 215 -1.22 -9.26 18.19
C VAL A 215 -1.27 -9.50 16.68
N LEU A 216 -1.59 -8.46 15.91
CA LEU A 216 -1.44 -8.47 14.46
C LEU A 216 0.02 -8.12 14.11
N VAL A 217 0.69 -8.97 13.36
CA VAL A 217 2.00 -8.68 12.77
C VAL A 217 1.81 -8.52 11.27
N LYS A 218 2.23 -7.37 10.72
CA LYS A 218 2.09 -7.04 9.30
C LYS A 218 3.40 -6.47 8.77
N ILE A 219 4.05 -7.18 7.85
CA ILE A 219 5.41 -6.84 7.37
C ILE A 219 5.46 -6.86 5.84
N ALA A 220 6.48 -6.26 5.25
CA ALA A 220 6.65 -6.35 3.80
C ALA A 220 7.13 -7.76 3.43
N LYS A 221 6.60 -8.32 2.34
CA LYS A 221 7.00 -9.64 1.85
C LYS A 221 8.47 -9.59 1.39
N PRO A 222 9.27 -10.66 1.57
CA PRO A 222 10.62 -10.72 1.02
C PRO A 222 10.62 -10.53 -0.50
N GLY A 223 11.41 -9.58 -1.01
CA GLY A 223 11.49 -9.28 -2.44
C GLY A 223 10.29 -8.53 -3.03
N GLN A 224 9.37 -8.04 -2.18
CA GLN A 224 8.26 -7.18 -2.57
C GLN A 224 8.77 -5.89 -3.23
N GLU A 225 8.03 -5.40 -4.22
CA GLU A 225 8.37 -4.15 -4.91
C GLU A 225 7.91 -2.94 -4.09
N LYS A 226 8.81 -2.46 -3.23
CA LYS A 226 8.57 -1.40 -2.24
C LYS A 226 8.14 -0.05 -2.82
N ARG A 227 8.32 0.18 -4.13
CA ARG A 227 7.84 1.42 -4.76
C ARG A 227 6.31 1.44 -4.86
N VAL A 228 5.67 0.29 -4.99
CA VAL A 228 4.25 0.26 -5.36
C VAL A 228 3.39 -0.65 -4.51
N ASP A 229 4.02 -1.57 -3.78
CA ASP A 229 3.33 -2.48 -2.89
C ASP A 229 4.03 -2.50 -1.54
N LEU A 230 3.52 -1.68 -0.63
CA LEU A 230 3.91 -1.67 0.77
C LEU A 230 2.67 -2.02 1.60
N PRO A 231 2.84 -2.84 2.65
CA PRO A 231 1.81 -3.01 3.65
C PRO A 231 1.32 -1.64 4.13
N THR A 232 0.01 -1.48 4.25
CA THR A 232 -0.60 -0.21 4.68
C THR A 232 -1.43 -0.41 5.93
N ILE A 233 -1.34 0.55 6.85
CA ILE A 233 -2.21 0.68 8.02
C ILE A 233 -2.83 2.07 8.08
N GLY A 234 -4.00 2.17 8.72
CA GLY A 234 -4.67 3.44 8.98
C GLY A 234 -5.62 3.32 10.17
N THR A 235 -6.39 4.38 10.43
CA THR A 235 -7.37 4.43 11.53
C THR A 235 -8.38 3.29 11.47
N THR A 236 -8.82 2.89 10.28
CA THR A 236 -9.71 1.73 10.07
C THR A 236 -9.08 0.44 10.58
N THR A 237 -7.78 0.22 10.36
CA THR A 237 -7.07 -0.95 10.90
C THR A 237 -7.15 -0.96 12.42
N ILE A 238 -6.88 0.17 13.07
CA ILE A 238 -6.95 0.29 14.54
C ILE A 238 -8.36 0.01 15.07
N GLN A 239 -9.38 0.55 14.41
CA GLN A 239 -10.78 0.30 14.76
C GLN A 239 -11.15 -1.17 14.62
N ASN A 240 -10.67 -1.84 13.57
CA ASN A 240 -10.91 -3.26 13.34
C ASN A 240 -10.22 -4.13 14.41
N LEU A 241 -8.97 -3.81 14.77
CA LEU A 241 -8.24 -4.46 15.87
C LEU A 241 -9.02 -4.37 17.20
N ALA A 242 -9.48 -3.16 17.52
CA ALA A 242 -10.25 -2.90 18.75
C ALA A 242 -11.56 -3.71 18.78
N LYS A 243 -12.32 -3.71 17.67
CA LYS A 243 -13.56 -4.50 17.54
C LYS A 243 -13.32 -6.00 17.68
N ALA A 244 -12.18 -6.51 17.20
CA ALA A 244 -11.81 -7.91 17.27
C ALA A 244 -11.23 -8.33 18.64
N GLY A 245 -11.08 -7.39 19.59
CA GLY A 245 -10.48 -7.68 20.91
C GLY A 245 -8.98 -8.00 20.84
N LEU A 246 -8.29 -7.59 19.77
CA LEU A 246 -6.85 -7.68 19.68
C LEU A 246 -6.21 -6.60 20.58
N ARG A 247 -4.94 -6.79 20.96
CA ARG A 247 -4.26 -5.93 21.94
C ARG A 247 -3.25 -4.96 21.33
N GLY A 248 -2.93 -5.14 20.05
CA GLY A 248 -2.02 -4.24 19.35
C GLY A 248 -1.58 -4.77 18.00
N ILE A 249 -0.73 -4.00 17.35
CA ILE A 249 -0.17 -4.28 16.03
C ILE A 249 1.33 -3.99 16.00
N ALA A 250 2.08 -4.87 15.35
CA ALA A 250 3.48 -4.66 14.98
C ALA A 250 3.63 -4.57 13.46
N VAL A 251 4.34 -3.54 13.00
CA VAL A 251 4.57 -3.28 11.58
C VAL A 251 6.05 -3.12 11.28
N GLU A 252 6.48 -3.38 10.04
CA GLU A 252 7.87 -3.16 9.64
C GLU A 252 8.18 -1.67 9.48
N ALA A 253 9.15 -1.16 10.25
CA ALA A 253 9.61 0.22 10.12
C ALA A 253 10.32 0.44 8.79
N GLY A 254 10.08 1.60 8.15
CA GLY A 254 10.64 1.93 6.84
C GLY A 254 10.06 1.12 5.67
N ALA A 255 9.14 0.18 5.92
CA ALA A 255 8.52 -0.65 4.89
C ALA A 255 7.01 -0.88 5.11
N THR A 256 6.36 0.00 5.88
CA THR A 256 4.90 0.03 6.03
C THR A 256 4.42 1.45 5.82
N LEU A 257 3.39 1.65 4.99
CA LEU A 257 2.71 2.92 4.80
C LEU A 257 1.71 3.16 5.95
N VAL A 258 1.74 4.37 6.50
CA VAL A 258 0.87 4.82 7.58
C VAL A 258 -0.01 5.96 7.06
N VAL A 259 -1.30 5.70 6.94
CA VAL A 259 -2.27 6.73 6.57
C VAL A 259 -2.65 7.52 7.82
N GLU A 260 -2.15 8.76 7.90
CA GLU A 260 -2.41 9.71 9.00
C GLU A 260 -1.91 9.18 10.36
N GLU A 261 -0.59 9.16 10.54
CA GLU A 261 0.05 8.61 11.74
C GLU A 261 -0.51 9.19 13.05
N ASP A 262 -0.68 10.52 13.14
CA ASP A 262 -1.25 11.16 14.32
C ASP A 262 -2.66 10.63 14.65
N ALA A 263 -3.49 10.39 13.63
CA ALA A 263 -4.82 9.84 13.80
C ALA A 263 -4.77 8.36 14.19
N VAL A 264 -3.82 7.59 13.65
CA VAL A 264 -3.55 6.20 14.05
C VAL A 264 -3.16 6.12 15.52
N VAL A 265 -2.23 6.97 15.97
CA VAL A 265 -1.78 7.04 17.36
C VAL A 265 -2.93 7.42 18.30
N ALA A 266 -3.69 8.45 17.96
CA ALA A 266 -4.84 8.88 18.77
C ALA A 266 -5.93 7.79 18.85
N ALA A 267 -6.21 7.09 17.75
CA ALA A 267 -7.15 5.98 17.73
C ALA A 267 -6.65 4.80 18.59
N ALA A 268 -5.35 4.48 18.52
CA ALA A 268 -4.77 3.37 19.28
C ALA A 268 -4.78 3.67 20.79
N ASP A 269 -4.42 4.90 21.17
CA ASP A 269 -4.48 5.36 22.55
C ASP A 269 -5.91 5.32 23.12
N THR A 270 -6.89 5.70 22.32
CA THR A 270 -8.30 5.66 22.72
C THR A 270 -8.78 4.21 22.90
N ALA A 271 -8.31 3.30 22.04
CA ALA A 271 -8.69 1.89 22.05
C ALA A 271 -7.91 1.03 23.07
N GLY A 272 -6.88 1.57 23.73
CA GLY A 272 -6.03 0.79 24.62
C GLY A 272 -5.05 -0.14 23.89
N LEU A 273 -4.75 0.14 22.62
CA LEU A 273 -3.92 -0.70 21.75
C LEU A 273 -2.50 -0.16 21.70
N PHE A 274 -1.50 -1.04 21.69
CA PHE A 274 -0.15 -0.65 21.30
C PHE A 274 0.02 -0.68 19.77
N VAL A 275 0.86 0.22 19.27
CA VAL A 275 1.39 0.20 17.90
C VAL A 275 2.91 0.25 17.99
N ILE A 276 3.60 -0.65 17.29
CA ILE A 276 5.06 -0.69 17.30
C ILE A 276 5.63 -0.88 15.89
N GLY A 277 6.59 -0.03 15.52
CA GLY A 277 7.44 -0.23 14.35
C GLY A 277 8.65 -1.10 14.71
N LEU A 278 8.76 -2.25 14.06
CA LEU A 278 9.88 -3.19 14.20
C LEU A 278 11.04 -2.71 13.34
N ASP A 279 12.19 -2.52 13.98
CA ASP A 279 13.43 -2.25 13.26
C ASP A 279 13.99 -3.56 12.69
N LYS A 280 14.33 -3.58 11.41
CA LYS A 280 15.06 -4.72 10.81
C LYS A 280 16.54 -4.69 11.19
N ALA A 281 17.05 -3.57 11.72
CA ALA A 281 18.45 -3.43 12.12
C ALA A 281 18.71 -4.01 13.53
N ALA A 282 18.54 -5.32 13.69
CA ALA A 282 19.09 -6.07 14.82
C ALA A 282 19.12 -7.59 14.55
N GLU A 283 19.66 -8.01 13.40
CA GLU A 283 20.33 -9.31 13.23
C GLU A 283 21.62 -9.14 12.44
#